data_AF-A0A954MVU5-F1
#
_entry.id   AF-A0A954MVU5-F1
#
_cell.length_a   1.000
_cell.length_b   1.000
_cell.length_c   1.000
_cell.angle_alpha   90.00
_cell.angle_beta   90.00
_cell.angle_gamma   90.00
#
_symmetry.space_group_name_H-M   'P 1'
#
loop_
_entity.id
_entity.type
_entity.pdbx_description
1 polymer ?
#
loop_
_entity_poly.entity_id
_entity_poly.type
_entity_poly.pdbx_seq_one_letter_code
_entity_poly.pdbx_strand_id
1 'polypeptide(L)'
;MPRRRRSSYHYEPLEDRTLLSVSALFSPASGKLTIKGDCDGQAVLVEGTGDEGSLDVYYGGAHLGNFTGVKHIQAKFGSGADTLHLSAVEIPGNLKVNMGAGEDTLVMKNTPLSGPSPDGDLLIRGNTTVKMGNNAGDYVLMNADSGTYGIYLRGNAKFLGSADVDLRGAGGSASIELPDVNVAGNLMIKLSQFGDANGDNENLRLRDVNVFGTTKILGSTSADKMEIYRSRFADRLDINTRAGDDLIDTQIGGASSHFEGPVKVNGGAGDDTYDQSLFNVFASTETIFSIETLN
;
A
#
# COMPACT_ATOMS: atom_id res chain seq x y z
N MET A 1 -42.40 -61.27 24.98
CA MET A 1 -42.65 -60.23 23.95
C MET A 1 -41.69 -59.07 24.18
N PRO A 2 -40.79 -58.73 23.25
CA PRO A 2 -39.81 -57.67 23.47
C PRO A 2 -40.43 -56.28 23.27
N ARG A 3 -40.29 -55.41 24.27
CA ARG A 3 -40.71 -54.00 24.21
C ARG A 3 -39.75 -53.21 23.31
N ARG A 4 -40.24 -52.76 22.15
CA ARG A 4 -39.55 -51.78 21.29
C ARG A 4 -39.37 -50.46 22.06
N ARG A 5 -38.13 -50.09 22.38
CA ARG A 5 -37.78 -48.73 22.83
C ARG A 5 -37.98 -47.76 21.65
N ARG A 6 -38.79 -46.73 21.83
CA ARG A 6 -38.92 -45.63 20.87
C ARG A 6 -37.67 -44.76 20.97
N SER A 7 -36.92 -44.68 19.87
CA SER A 7 -35.81 -43.73 19.72
C SER A 7 -36.36 -42.31 19.81
N SER A 8 -35.80 -41.51 20.71
CA SER A 8 -36.07 -40.07 20.80
C SER A 8 -35.39 -39.41 19.61
N TYR A 9 -36.17 -38.82 18.71
CA TYR A 9 -35.61 -38.00 17.63
C TYR A 9 -34.88 -36.81 18.25
N HIS A 10 -33.56 -36.82 18.19
CA HIS A 10 -32.74 -35.65 18.50
C HIS A 10 -32.81 -34.75 17.27
N TYR A 11 -33.48 -33.61 17.40
CA TYR A 11 -33.31 -32.52 16.45
C TYR A 11 -31.98 -31.88 16.80
N GLU A 12 -30.95 -32.11 15.98
CA GLU A 12 -29.82 -31.19 15.96
C GLU A 12 -30.35 -29.86 15.43
N PRO A 13 -30.33 -28.77 16.23
CA PRO A 13 -30.58 -27.45 15.67
C PRO A 13 -29.56 -27.26 14.57
N LEU A 14 -30.03 -27.04 13.34
CA LEU A 14 -29.18 -26.52 12.28
C LEU A 14 -28.53 -25.27 12.88
N GLU A 15 -27.22 -25.33 13.11
CA GLU A 15 -26.47 -24.15 13.55
C GLU A 15 -26.86 -23.01 12.63
N ASP A 16 -27.09 -21.84 13.21
CA ASP A 16 -27.47 -20.65 12.48
C ASP A 16 -26.38 -20.39 11.44
N ARG A 17 -26.62 -20.88 10.23
CA ARG A 17 -25.90 -20.46 9.05
C ARG A 17 -26.45 -19.07 8.78
N THR A 18 -26.05 -18.10 9.61
CA THR A 18 -25.94 -16.72 9.18
C THR A 18 -25.19 -16.79 7.87
N LEU A 19 -25.98 -16.76 6.80
CA LEU A 19 -25.50 -16.87 5.44
C LEU A 19 -24.36 -15.88 5.32
N LEU A 20 -23.22 -16.32 4.84
CA LEU A 20 -22.23 -15.47 4.19
C LEU A 20 -22.96 -14.73 3.06
N SER A 21 -23.72 -13.69 3.41
CA SER A 21 -24.59 -12.97 2.49
C SER A 21 -23.79 -11.79 1.99
N VAL A 22 -22.94 -12.08 1.01
CA VAL A 22 -22.21 -11.05 0.28
C VAL A 22 -23.18 -10.44 -0.72
N SER A 23 -23.39 -9.13 -0.63
CA SER A 23 -24.16 -8.40 -1.62
C SER A 23 -23.22 -7.65 -2.53
N ALA A 24 -23.26 -7.98 -3.83
CA ALA A 24 -22.71 -7.14 -4.88
C ALA A 24 -23.86 -6.35 -5.51
N LEU A 25 -23.85 -5.03 -5.36
CA LEU A 25 -24.79 -4.14 -6.03
C LEU A 25 -24.05 -3.37 -7.12
N PHE A 26 -24.38 -3.66 -8.38
CA PHE A 26 -23.94 -2.87 -9.52
C PHE A 26 -25.03 -1.86 -9.90
N SER A 27 -24.67 -0.58 -10.01
CA SER A 27 -25.52 0.48 -10.51
C SER A 27 -24.98 1.01 -11.84
N PRO A 28 -25.50 0.55 -12.99
CA PRO A 28 -25.00 0.93 -14.31
C PRO A 28 -25.07 2.43 -14.57
N ALA A 29 -26.13 3.08 -14.07
CA ALA A 29 -26.33 4.52 -14.24
C ALA A 29 -25.28 5.38 -13.53
N SER A 30 -24.67 4.85 -12.45
CA SER A 30 -23.64 5.56 -11.68
C SER A 30 -22.23 4.98 -11.86
N GLY A 31 -22.09 3.85 -12.55
CA GLY A 31 -20.83 3.10 -12.64
C GLY A 31 -20.32 2.58 -11.29
N LYS A 32 -21.19 2.49 -10.28
CA LYS A 32 -20.81 2.09 -8.92
C LYS A 32 -21.01 0.60 -8.72
N LEU A 33 -19.94 -0.13 -8.44
CA LEU A 33 -19.98 -1.44 -7.81
C LEU A 33 -19.78 -1.26 -6.31
N THR A 34 -20.69 -1.81 -5.50
CA THR A 34 -20.50 -1.94 -4.06
C THR A 34 -20.44 -3.42 -3.72
N ILE A 35 -19.28 -3.88 -3.27
CA ILE A 35 -19.13 -5.17 -2.63
C ILE A 35 -19.11 -4.91 -1.14
N LYS A 36 -19.99 -5.59 -0.41
CA LYS A 36 -19.98 -5.60 1.06
C LYS A 36 -19.70 -7.02 1.49
N GLY A 37 -18.59 -7.20 2.20
CA GLY A 37 -18.34 -8.42 2.96
C GLY A 37 -19.13 -8.43 4.28
N ASP A 38 -19.00 -9.52 5.02
CA ASP A 38 -19.48 -9.64 6.41
C ASP A 38 -18.40 -9.18 7.40
N CYS A 39 -18.33 -9.73 8.61
CA CYS A 39 -17.33 -9.35 9.62
C CYS A 39 -16.15 -10.33 9.72
N ASP A 40 -16.09 -11.35 8.86
CA ASP A 40 -15.18 -12.50 9.01
C ASP A 40 -13.92 -12.44 8.12
N GLY A 41 -13.49 -11.23 7.73
CA GLY A 41 -12.28 -10.99 6.93
C GLY A 41 -12.47 -11.37 5.46
N GLN A 42 -12.64 -10.36 4.60
CA GLN A 42 -12.91 -10.60 3.19
C GLN A 42 -11.79 -10.11 2.29
N ALA A 43 -11.53 -10.89 1.23
CA ALA A 43 -10.66 -10.48 0.14
C ALA A 43 -11.51 -9.95 -1.03
N VAL A 44 -11.28 -8.69 -1.39
CA VAL A 44 -11.75 -8.13 -2.66
C VAL A 44 -10.55 -8.05 -3.60
N LEU A 45 -10.50 -8.98 -4.54
CA LEU A 45 -9.46 -9.00 -5.57
C LEU A 45 -9.96 -8.21 -6.77
N VAL A 46 -9.13 -7.31 -7.29
CA VAL A 46 -9.45 -6.51 -8.45
C VAL A 46 -8.29 -6.58 -9.44
N GLU A 47 -8.49 -7.27 -10.57
CA GLU A 47 -7.48 -7.48 -11.61
C GLU A 47 -7.84 -6.66 -12.84
N GLY A 48 -6.89 -6.08 -13.56
CA GLY A 48 -7.16 -5.46 -14.85
C GLY A 48 -7.11 -6.49 -15.99
N THR A 49 -7.83 -6.23 -17.08
CA THR A 49 -7.80 -7.09 -18.28
C THR A 49 -6.74 -6.67 -19.32
N GLY A 50 -5.97 -5.61 -19.05
CA GLY A 50 -4.98 -5.06 -19.99
C GLY A 50 -5.55 -4.17 -21.11
N ASP A 51 -6.87 -3.89 -21.12
CA ASP A 51 -7.50 -2.91 -22.02
C ASP A 51 -7.75 -1.57 -21.31
N GLU A 52 -7.81 -0.45 -22.06
CA GLU A 52 -8.03 0.91 -21.53
C GLU A 52 -9.35 0.99 -20.71
N GLY A 53 -9.23 1.04 -19.38
CA GLY A 53 -10.32 1.25 -18.43
C GLY A 53 -11.20 0.04 -18.09
N SER A 54 -10.67 -1.19 -18.11
CA SER A 54 -11.39 -2.42 -17.70
C SER A 54 -10.90 -2.95 -16.33
N LEU A 55 -11.84 -3.37 -15.48
CA LEU A 55 -11.63 -3.83 -14.11
C LEU A 55 -12.31 -5.19 -13.90
N ASP A 56 -11.58 -6.27 -13.70
CA ASP A 56 -12.11 -7.53 -13.19
C ASP A 56 -12.19 -7.47 -11.67
N VAL A 57 -13.29 -7.95 -11.11
CA VAL A 57 -13.43 -8.08 -9.66
C VAL A 57 -13.68 -9.53 -9.31
N TYR A 58 -12.89 -10.06 -8.39
CA TYR A 58 -12.99 -11.41 -7.87
C TYR A 58 -13.33 -11.37 -6.38
N TYR A 59 -14.15 -12.32 -5.96
CA TYR A 59 -14.48 -12.55 -4.55
C TYR A 59 -14.44 -14.04 -4.27
N GLY A 60 -13.64 -14.47 -3.28
CA GLY A 60 -13.48 -15.89 -2.95
C GLY A 60 -13.05 -16.76 -4.14
N GLY A 61 -12.27 -16.20 -5.08
CA GLY A 61 -11.81 -16.88 -6.30
C GLY A 61 -12.81 -16.92 -7.47
N ALA A 62 -14.04 -16.41 -7.31
CA ALA A 62 -15.02 -16.31 -8.39
C ALA A 62 -14.92 -14.95 -9.10
N HIS A 63 -14.79 -14.97 -10.43
CA HIS A 63 -14.84 -13.78 -11.28
C HIS A 63 -16.26 -13.21 -11.31
N LEU A 64 -16.43 -11.95 -10.87
CA LEU A 64 -17.71 -11.25 -10.83
C LEU A 64 -17.99 -10.46 -12.13
N GLY A 65 -16.99 -10.33 -13.00
CA GLY A 65 -17.09 -9.70 -14.32
C GLY A 65 -16.14 -8.52 -14.52
N ASN A 66 -16.09 -8.07 -15.78
CA ASN A 66 -15.26 -6.94 -16.24
C ASN A 66 -16.10 -5.66 -16.19
N PHE A 67 -15.60 -4.61 -15.54
CA PHE A 67 -16.20 -3.28 -15.52
C PHE A 67 -15.41 -2.34 -16.40
N THR A 68 -16.06 -1.76 -17.40
CA THR A 68 -15.46 -0.70 -18.22
C THR A 68 -15.85 0.69 -17.73
N GLY A 69 -14.98 1.69 -17.92
CA GLY A 69 -15.30 3.09 -17.61
C GLY A 69 -15.28 3.45 -16.12
N VAL A 70 -14.55 2.68 -15.31
CA VAL A 70 -14.34 2.97 -13.88
C VAL A 70 -13.63 4.31 -13.74
N LYS A 71 -14.26 5.32 -13.15
CA LYS A 71 -13.65 6.66 -13.00
C LYS A 71 -12.97 6.84 -11.64
N HIS A 72 -13.38 6.10 -10.63
CA HIS A 72 -12.86 6.22 -9.27
C HIS A 72 -13.06 4.88 -8.55
N ILE A 73 -12.10 4.49 -7.73
CA ILE A 73 -12.25 3.36 -6.82
C ILE A 73 -12.32 3.89 -5.39
N GLN A 74 -13.35 3.48 -4.66
CA GLN A 74 -13.46 3.75 -3.24
C GLN A 74 -13.69 2.45 -2.48
N ALA A 75 -12.70 2.06 -1.66
CA ALA A 75 -12.80 0.95 -0.73
C ALA A 75 -12.95 1.45 0.71
N LYS A 76 -13.83 0.81 1.46
CA LYS A 76 -14.02 1.03 2.89
C LYS A 76 -14.13 -0.34 3.53
N PHE A 77 -13.07 -0.74 4.21
CA PHE A 77 -12.99 -1.94 5.00
C PHE A 77 -13.73 -1.75 6.34
N GLY A 78 -14.05 -2.87 6.96
CA GLY A 78 -14.92 -2.97 8.11
C GLY A 78 -14.14 -3.15 9.41
N SER A 79 -14.54 -4.17 10.15
CA SER A 79 -13.77 -4.74 11.25
C SER A 79 -13.24 -6.10 10.80
N GLY A 80 -12.03 -6.47 11.23
CA GLY A 80 -11.43 -7.77 10.89
C GLY A 80 -10.23 -7.58 9.98
N ALA A 81 -9.66 -8.67 9.47
CA ALA A 81 -8.55 -8.59 8.53
C ALA A 81 -9.09 -8.54 7.10
N ASP A 82 -9.10 -7.37 6.47
CA ASP A 82 -9.56 -7.19 5.09
C ASP A 82 -8.39 -7.04 4.11
N THR A 83 -8.61 -7.38 2.84
CA THR A 83 -7.57 -7.22 1.81
C THR A 83 -8.14 -6.68 0.50
N LEU A 84 -7.51 -5.64 -0.04
CA LEU A 84 -7.73 -5.15 -1.41
C LEU A 84 -6.49 -5.34 -2.24
N HIS A 85 -6.67 -6.01 -3.38
CA HIS A 85 -5.64 -6.20 -4.38
C HIS A 85 -6.00 -5.42 -5.64
N LEU A 86 -5.07 -4.63 -6.14
CA LEU A 86 -5.15 -3.95 -7.43
C LEU A 86 -3.97 -4.42 -8.29
N SER A 87 -4.25 -4.99 -9.47
CA SER A 87 -3.22 -5.46 -10.40
C SER A 87 -3.49 -4.99 -11.82
N ALA A 88 -2.46 -4.49 -12.53
CA ALA A 88 -2.49 -4.20 -13.97
C ALA A 88 -3.73 -3.39 -14.42
N VAL A 89 -4.13 -2.41 -13.60
CA VAL A 89 -5.38 -1.65 -13.75
C VAL A 89 -5.11 -0.18 -14.05
N GLU A 90 -5.91 0.39 -14.96
CA GLU A 90 -6.00 1.84 -15.15
C GLU A 90 -7.22 2.44 -14.42
N ILE A 91 -6.97 3.41 -13.54
CA ILE A 91 -7.98 4.21 -12.83
C ILE A 91 -7.86 5.67 -13.32
N PRO A 92 -8.71 6.11 -14.26
CA PRO A 92 -8.76 7.49 -14.77
C PRO A 92 -8.93 8.60 -13.72
N GLY A 93 -9.43 8.29 -12.53
CA GLY A 93 -9.59 9.27 -11.44
C GLY A 93 -8.99 8.77 -10.13
N ASN A 94 -9.66 9.05 -9.02
CA ASN A 94 -9.07 8.88 -7.70
C ASN A 94 -9.19 7.44 -7.19
N LEU A 95 -8.16 6.98 -6.47
CA LEU A 95 -8.23 5.82 -5.58
C LEU A 95 -8.35 6.31 -4.14
N LYS A 96 -9.37 5.85 -3.42
CA LYS A 96 -9.56 6.12 -2.00
C LYS A 96 -9.81 4.84 -1.23
N VAL A 97 -8.88 4.47 -0.36
CA VAL A 97 -9.00 3.30 0.53
C VAL A 97 -9.08 3.76 1.97
N ASN A 98 -10.00 3.21 2.74
CA ASN A 98 -10.09 3.39 4.18
C ASN A 98 -10.13 2.01 4.83
N MET A 99 -9.05 1.64 5.51
CA MET A 99 -8.82 0.28 5.99
C MET A 99 -9.61 -0.03 7.28
N GLY A 100 -10.07 0.98 8.02
CA GLY A 100 -11.04 0.69 9.09
C GLY A 100 -10.34 0.12 10.32
N ALA A 101 -10.74 -1.05 10.81
CA ALA A 101 -10.19 -1.66 12.01
C ALA A 101 -9.87 -3.15 11.79
N GLY A 102 -8.77 -3.62 12.40
CA GLY A 102 -8.28 -5.00 12.22
C GLY A 102 -7.08 -5.02 11.27
N GLU A 103 -6.48 -6.17 11.01
CA GLU A 103 -5.20 -6.24 10.29
C GLU A 103 -5.42 -6.21 8.78
N ASP A 104 -5.44 -5.02 8.20
CA ASP A 104 -5.85 -4.84 6.82
C ASP A 104 -4.66 -4.74 5.87
N THR A 105 -4.86 -5.14 4.61
CA THR A 105 -3.80 -5.09 3.60
C THR A 105 -4.29 -4.46 2.29
N LEU A 106 -3.50 -3.54 1.74
CA LEU A 106 -3.65 -3.03 0.39
C LEU A 106 -2.42 -3.41 -0.44
N VAL A 107 -2.64 -4.22 -1.48
CA VAL A 107 -1.59 -4.60 -2.44
C VAL A 107 -1.87 -3.94 -3.79
N MET A 108 -0.86 -3.28 -4.33
CA MET A 108 -0.84 -2.73 -5.69
C MET A 108 0.33 -3.34 -6.45
N LYS A 109 0.06 -4.00 -7.58
CA LYS A 109 1.07 -4.63 -8.43
C LYS A 109 0.85 -4.37 -9.91
N ASN A 110 1.92 -4.49 -10.69
CA ASN A 110 1.90 -4.50 -12.16
C ASN A 110 1.77 -5.93 -12.72
N THR A 111 1.82 -6.96 -11.87
CA THR A 111 1.71 -8.37 -12.24
C THR A 111 0.45 -9.00 -11.62
N PRO A 112 -0.20 -9.93 -12.33
CA PRO A 112 -1.34 -10.66 -11.81
C PRO A 112 -0.94 -11.43 -10.55
N LEU A 113 -1.81 -11.46 -9.55
CA LEU A 113 -1.55 -12.19 -8.31
C LEU A 113 -1.75 -13.69 -8.48
N SER A 114 -2.58 -14.11 -9.43
CA SER A 114 -2.76 -15.51 -9.79
C SER A 114 -3.38 -15.66 -11.18
N GLY A 115 -2.90 -16.63 -11.96
CA GLY A 115 -3.50 -16.96 -13.26
C GLY A 115 -2.87 -16.24 -14.46
N PRO A 116 -3.36 -16.53 -15.68
CA PRO A 116 -2.73 -16.12 -16.93
C PRO A 116 -3.08 -14.68 -17.36
N SER A 117 -3.43 -13.78 -16.43
CA SER A 117 -3.67 -12.39 -16.81
C SER A 117 -2.37 -11.79 -17.36
N PRO A 118 -2.42 -10.90 -18.37
CA PRO A 118 -1.21 -10.25 -18.85
C PRO A 118 -0.64 -9.32 -17.77
N ASP A 119 0.69 -9.30 -17.63
CA ASP A 119 1.37 -8.22 -16.93
C ASP A 119 1.01 -6.88 -17.58
N GLY A 120 0.90 -5.83 -16.77
CA GLY A 120 0.51 -4.51 -17.26
C GLY A 120 0.75 -3.41 -16.25
N ASP A 121 0.80 -2.17 -16.73
CA ASP A 121 0.93 -1.01 -15.86
C ASP A 121 -0.25 -0.94 -14.87
N LEU A 122 0.07 -0.59 -13.61
CA LEU A 122 -0.94 -0.06 -12.71
C LEU A 122 -0.90 1.46 -12.78
N LEU A 123 -1.92 2.07 -13.37
CA LEU A 123 -1.98 3.51 -13.62
C LEU A 123 -3.15 4.15 -12.87
N ILE A 124 -2.85 5.05 -11.93
CA ILE A 124 -3.85 5.88 -11.26
C ILE A 124 -3.64 7.33 -11.71
N ARG A 125 -4.57 7.84 -12.52
CA ARG A 125 -4.46 9.20 -13.08
C ARG A 125 -4.83 10.29 -12.08
N GLY A 126 -5.74 9.99 -11.15
CA GLY A 126 -6.13 10.90 -10.07
C GLY A 126 -5.24 10.81 -8.83
N ASN A 127 -5.75 11.33 -7.72
CA ASN A 127 -5.08 11.22 -6.43
C ASN A 127 -5.28 9.83 -5.82
N THR A 128 -4.25 9.34 -5.15
CA THR A 128 -4.29 8.13 -4.32
C THR A 128 -4.31 8.56 -2.85
N THR A 129 -5.32 8.11 -2.11
CA THR A 129 -5.40 8.33 -0.67
C THR A 129 -5.74 7.03 0.02
N VAL A 130 -4.81 6.54 0.82
CA VAL A 130 -4.99 5.38 1.68
C VAL A 130 -4.99 5.88 3.11
N LYS A 131 -6.10 5.67 3.79
CA LYS A 131 -6.20 5.85 5.23
C LYS A 131 -6.17 4.47 5.86
N MET A 132 -5.05 4.14 6.47
CA MET A 132 -4.90 2.97 7.31
C MET A 132 -5.76 3.13 8.57
N GLY A 133 -6.14 2.01 9.15
CA GLY A 133 -6.73 1.95 10.48
C GLY A 133 -5.72 2.42 11.53
N ASN A 134 -6.18 2.48 12.78
CA ASN A 134 -5.33 2.87 13.90
C ASN A 134 -4.82 1.60 14.61
N ASN A 135 -4.30 0.63 13.86
CA ASN A 135 -3.80 -0.62 14.41
C ASN A 135 -2.45 -0.99 13.77
N ALA A 136 -1.69 -1.86 14.45
CA ALA A 136 -0.33 -2.24 14.07
C ALA A 136 -0.23 -3.24 12.90
N GLY A 137 -1.35 -3.80 12.43
CA GLY A 137 -1.36 -4.81 11.36
C GLY A 137 -1.71 -4.27 9.99
N ASP A 138 -1.96 -2.97 9.86
CA ASP A 138 -2.29 -2.37 8.57
C ASP A 138 -1.07 -2.19 7.68
N TYR A 139 -1.16 -2.72 6.46
CA TYR A 139 -0.05 -2.77 5.53
C TYR A 139 -0.40 -2.27 4.13
N VAL A 140 0.46 -1.43 3.56
CA VAL A 140 0.39 -1.02 2.15
C VAL A 140 1.62 -1.50 1.41
N LEU A 141 1.42 -2.40 0.44
CA LEU A 141 2.45 -2.85 -0.48
C LEU A 141 2.19 -2.34 -1.89
N MET A 142 3.14 -1.61 -2.43
CA MET A 142 3.28 -1.40 -3.87
C MET A 142 4.50 -2.16 -4.35
N ASN A 143 4.29 -3.14 -5.21
CA ASN A 143 5.38 -3.91 -5.78
C ASN A 143 5.28 -3.86 -7.31
N ALA A 144 6.14 -3.08 -7.94
CA ALA A 144 6.36 -3.21 -9.37
C ALA A 144 7.39 -4.32 -9.57
N ASP A 145 6.93 -5.49 -10.02
CA ASP A 145 7.80 -6.63 -10.29
C ASP A 145 8.68 -6.36 -11.51
N SER A 146 9.77 -7.14 -11.63
CA SER A 146 10.74 -7.06 -12.73
C SER A 146 10.05 -7.11 -14.09
N GLY A 147 10.37 -6.20 -15.00
CA GLY A 147 9.82 -6.20 -16.35
C GLY A 147 9.65 -4.82 -16.93
N THR A 148 8.73 -4.70 -17.90
CA THR A 148 8.48 -3.48 -18.69
C THR A 148 7.40 -2.59 -18.08
N TYR A 149 6.73 -3.00 -17.01
CA TYR A 149 5.56 -2.31 -16.48
C TYR A 149 5.83 -1.67 -15.13
N GLY A 150 5.20 -0.55 -14.84
CA GLY A 150 5.41 0.20 -13.60
C GLY A 150 4.13 0.37 -12.78
N ILE A 151 4.31 0.99 -11.62
CA ILE A 151 3.19 1.54 -10.85
C ILE A 151 3.25 3.06 -10.98
N TYR A 152 2.19 3.67 -11.50
CA TYR A 152 2.12 5.09 -11.82
C TYR A 152 1.01 5.78 -11.03
N LEU A 153 1.41 6.62 -10.07
CA LEU A 153 0.52 7.51 -9.32
C LEU A 153 0.67 8.92 -9.91
N ARG A 154 -0.17 9.29 -10.88
CA ARG A 154 -0.03 10.58 -11.60
C ARG A 154 -0.53 11.77 -10.79
N GLY A 155 -1.41 11.55 -9.82
CA GLY A 155 -1.83 12.58 -8.86
C GLY A 155 -0.92 12.64 -7.63
N ASN A 156 -1.44 13.23 -6.55
CA ASN A 156 -0.79 13.15 -5.24
C ASN A 156 -1.06 11.79 -4.61
N ALA A 157 -0.07 11.27 -3.88
CA ALA A 157 -0.17 10.03 -3.12
C ALA A 157 -0.10 10.35 -1.61
N LYS A 158 -1.08 9.85 -0.85
CA LYS A 158 -1.15 10.03 0.60
C LYS A 158 -1.40 8.70 1.28
N PHE A 159 -0.48 8.28 2.16
CA PHE A 159 -0.60 7.11 3.03
C PHE A 159 -0.65 7.62 4.47
N LEU A 160 -1.79 7.45 5.11
CA LEU A 160 -2.09 8.08 6.39
C LEU A 160 -2.47 7.00 7.40
N GLY A 161 -1.75 6.93 8.52
CA GLY A 161 -2.17 6.10 9.65
C GLY A 161 -1.45 4.76 9.76
N SER A 162 -0.36 4.50 9.02
CA SER A 162 0.26 3.18 8.94
C SER A 162 0.84 2.67 10.25
N ALA A 163 0.87 1.35 10.30
CA ALA A 163 1.97 0.57 10.85
C ALA A 163 3.14 0.49 9.84
N ASP A 164 2.88 0.07 8.59
CA ASP A 164 3.93 -0.18 7.59
C ASP A 164 3.52 0.20 6.14
N VAL A 165 4.45 0.81 5.40
CA VAL A 165 4.31 1.18 3.99
C VAL A 165 5.55 0.77 3.20
N ASP A 166 5.32 -0.11 2.23
CA ASP A 166 6.32 -0.59 1.30
C ASP A 166 6.04 -0.10 -0.11
N LEU A 167 6.91 0.78 -0.63
CA LEU A 167 6.94 1.14 -2.04
C LEU A 167 8.21 0.55 -2.66
N ARG A 168 8.04 -0.53 -3.42
CA ARG A 168 9.12 -1.32 -4.00
C ARG A 168 8.96 -1.34 -5.52
N GLY A 169 9.80 -0.62 -6.24
CA GLY A 169 10.05 -0.93 -7.63
C GLY A 169 11.00 -2.13 -7.77
N ALA A 170 11.20 -2.56 -9.01
CA ALA A 170 12.24 -3.52 -9.37
C ALA A 170 13.22 -2.93 -10.39
N GLY A 171 13.26 -1.60 -10.49
CA GLY A 171 14.30 -0.88 -11.21
C GLY A 171 15.70 -1.27 -10.78
N GLY A 172 16.64 -1.21 -11.72
CA GLY A 172 18.04 -1.49 -11.44
C GLY A 172 18.79 -0.29 -10.86
N SER A 173 18.20 0.91 -10.92
CA SER A 173 18.88 2.17 -10.65
C SER A 173 17.92 3.28 -10.25
N ALA A 174 18.46 4.37 -9.67
CA ALA A 174 17.69 5.58 -9.28
C ALA A 174 17.34 6.50 -10.47
N SER A 175 17.38 6.00 -11.71
CA SER A 175 16.85 6.72 -12.87
C SER A 175 15.33 6.53 -12.92
N ILE A 176 14.63 7.31 -13.76
CA ILE A 176 13.22 6.99 -14.04
C ILE A 176 13.23 5.80 -14.98
N GLU A 177 13.17 4.60 -14.42
CA GLU A 177 13.13 3.37 -15.18
C GLU A 177 11.80 2.65 -14.97
N LEU A 178 11.48 1.82 -15.95
CA LEU A 178 10.55 0.73 -15.75
C LEU A 178 11.38 -0.43 -15.19
N PRO A 179 10.97 -1.11 -14.11
CA PRO A 179 9.67 -1.06 -13.42
C PRO A 179 9.72 -0.34 -12.05
N ASP A 180 9.69 1.01 -12.03
CA ASP A 180 9.68 1.78 -10.78
C ASP A 180 8.28 2.14 -10.28
N VAL A 181 8.19 2.52 -9.00
CA VAL A 181 7.02 3.24 -8.47
C VAL A 181 7.19 4.73 -8.75
N ASN A 182 6.32 5.28 -9.58
CA ASN A 182 6.40 6.66 -10.08
C ASN A 182 5.27 7.52 -9.52
N VAL A 183 5.60 8.53 -8.71
CA VAL A 183 4.66 9.50 -8.14
C VAL A 183 4.87 10.87 -8.79
N ALA A 184 3.98 11.25 -9.70
CA ALA A 184 4.12 12.52 -10.43
C ALA A 184 3.76 13.76 -9.58
N GLY A 185 2.90 13.60 -8.58
CA GLY A 185 2.55 14.66 -7.63
C GLY A 185 3.41 14.63 -6.37
N ASN A 186 2.84 15.13 -5.27
CA ASN A 186 3.46 15.05 -3.96
C ASN A 186 3.24 13.66 -3.33
N LEU A 187 4.24 13.19 -2.59
CA LEU A 187 4.14 12.00 -1.74
C LEU A 187 4.06 12.42 -0.27
N MET A 188 3.02 11.99 0.43
CA MET A 188 2.91 12.16 1.88
C MET A 188 2.72 10.81 2.55
N ILE A 189 3.64 10.46 3.44
CA ILE A 189 3.57 9.27 4.29
C ILE A 189 3.51 9.75 5.73
N LYS A 190 2.50 9.31 6.47
CA LYS A 190 2.36 9.54 7.90
C LYS A 190 2.19 8.21 8.61
N LEU A 191 3.25 7.78 9.28
CA LEU A 191 3.24 6.66 10.21
C LEU A 191 2.56 7.11 11.50
N SER A 192 1.73 6.25 12.11
CA SER A 192 0.96 6.66 13.29
C SER A 192 1.18 5.79 14.51
N GLN A 193 1.71 4.59 14.34
CA GLN A 193 1.93 3.61 15.42
C GLN A 193 3.16 2.77 15.13
N PHE A 194 3.67 2.12 16.19
CA PHE A 194 4.60 1.00 16.07
C PHE A 194 3.86 -0.19 15.44
N GLY A 195 4.43 -0.75 14.40
CA GLY A 195 3.95 -2.00 13.82
C GLY A 195 4.74 -2.33 12.58
N ASP A 196 5.64 -3.29 12.72
CA ASP A 196 6.19 -4.03 11.60
C ASP A 196 5.15 -5.08 11.22
N ALA A 197 4.18 -4.68 10.40
CA ALA A 197 3.06 -5.55 10.05
C ALA A 197 3.52 -6.78 9.25
N ASN A 198 4.62 -6.65 8.51
CA ASN A 198 5.09 -7.67 7.59
C ASN A 198 6.21 -8.56 8.17
N GLY A 199 6.81 -8.18 9.30
CA GLY A 199 7.86 -8.92 10.00
C GLY A 199 9.30 -8.63 9.54
N ASP A 200 9.53 -7.60 8.72
CA ASP A 200 10.85 -7.22 8.19
C ASP A 200 11.60 -6.22 9.06
N ASN A 201 11.00 -5.83 10.19
CA ASN A 201 11.50 -4.87 11.16
C ASN A 201 11.68 -3.46 10.57
N GLU A 202 10.93 -3.14 9.51
CA GLU A 202 10.84 -1.80 8.94
C GLU A 202 9.42 -1.20 9.09
N ASN A 203 9.34 0.12 9.13
CA ASN A 203 8.06 0.84 9.12
C ASN A 203 7.81 1.58 7.80
N LEU A 204 8.89 1.82 7.06
CA LEU A 204 8.86 2.44 5.75
C LEU A 204 10.01 1.91 4.92
N ARG A 205 9.70 1.40 3.73
CA ARG A 205 10.70 1.14 2.69
C ARG A 205 10.31 1.86 1.39
N LEU A 206 11.23 2.67 0.91
CA LEU A 206 11.19 3.29 -0.41
C LEU A 206 12.37 2.75 -1.22
N ARG A 207 12.08 1.82 -2.13
CA ARG A 207 13.06 1.23 -3.04
C ARG A 207 12.62 1.45 -4.47
N ASP A 208 13.52 1.97 -5.32
CA ASP A 208 13.22 2.17 -6.75
C ASP A 208 11.95 3.05 -6.93
N VAL A 209 11.89 4.15 -6.15
CA VAL A 209 10.76 5.10 -6.15
C VAL A 209 11.19 6.43 -6.74
N ASN A 210 10.42 6.91 -7.73
CA ASN A 210 10.61 8.22 -8.33
C ASN A 210 9.49 9.17 -7.88
N VAL A 211 9.83 10.25 -7.19
CA VAL A 211 8.86 11.31 -6.81
C VAL A 211 9.23 12.62 -7.47
N PHE A 212 8.31 13.16 -8.26
CA PHE A 212 8.52 14.42 -8.98
C PHE A 212 8.16 15.66 -8.15
N GLY A 213 7.16 15.54 -7.27
CA GLY A 213 6.79 16.61 -6.34
C GLY A 213 7.52 16.51 -5.00
N THR A 214 7.04 17.29 -4.03
CA THR A 214 7.59 17.25 -2.66
C THR A 214 7.26 15.91 -2.00
N THR A 215 8.24 15.30 -1.35
CA THR A 215 8.06 14.16 -0.46
C THR A 215 8.06 14.62 0.98
N LYS A 216 7.04 14.23 1.75
CA LYS A 216 6.98 14.45 3.19
C LYS A 216 6.72 13.15 3.91
N ILE A 217 7.67 12.76 4.75
CA ILE A 217 7.58 11.61 5.65
C ILE A 217 7.46 12.14 7.07
N LEU A 218 6.42 11.68 7.76
CA LEU A 218 6.20 11.95 9.17
C LEU A 218 6.17 10.61 9.90
N GLY A 219 7.18 10.39 10.73
CA GLY A 219 7.30 9.24 11.61
C GLY A 219 6.24 9.19 12.71
N SER A 220 6.34 8.16 13.53
CA SER A 220 5.40 7.84 14.59
C SER A 220 5.72 8.63 15.87
N THR A 221 5.52 8.04 17.03
CA THR A 221 6.02 8.55 18.32
C THR A 221 6.78 7.46 19.07
N SER A 222 7.19 6.43 18.33
CA SER A 222 7.97 5.27 18.76
C SER A 222 9.15 5.15 17.79
N ALA A 223 10.11 4.29 18.10
CA ALA A 223 11.21 4.00 17.18
C ALA A 223 10.70 3.60 15.79
N ASP A 224 11.15 4.32 14.78
CA ASP A 224 10.87 4.07 13.37
C ASP A 224 12.15 3.61 12.64
N LYS A 225 12.05 2.55 11.83
CA LYS A 225 13.09 2.21 10.84
C LYS A 225 12.61 2.55 9.43
N MET A 226 13.33 3.45 8.77
CA MET A 226 13.04 3.95 7.43
C MET A 226 14.18 3.62 6.47
N GLU A 227 13.89 2.87 5.41
CA GLU A 227 14.86 2.53 4.38
C GLU A 227 14.55 3.29 3.08
N ILE A 228 15.53 4.06 2.57
CA ILE A 228 15.37 4.84 1.34
C ILE A 228 16.59 4.65 0.45
N TYR A 229 16.48 3.77 -0.55
CA TYR A 229 17.58 3.45 -1.45
C TYR A 229 17.09 3.29 -2.89
N ARG A 230 17.99 3.50 -3.86
CA ARG A 230 17.68 3.49 -5.30
C ARG A 230 16.52 4.39 -5.71
N SER A 231 16.27 5.46 -4.94
CA SER A 231 15.11 6.31 -5.17
C SER A 231 15.53 7.67 -5.70
N ARG A 232 14.63 8.35 -6.43
CA ARG A 232 14.84 9.70 -6.93
C ARG A 232 13.79 10.65 -6.37
N PHE A 233 14.25 11.77 -5.84
CA PHE A 233 13.42 12.86 -5.32
C PHE A 233 13.77 14.14 -6.08
N ALA A 234 12.90 14.51 -7.04
CA ALA A 234 13.17 15.62 -7.96
C ALA A 234 12.99 17.00 -7.29
N ASP A 235 12.14 17.08 -6.28
CA ASP A 235 11.88 18.29 -5.48
C ASP A 235 12.29 18.05 -4.01
N ARG A 236 11.80 18.85 -3.07
CA ARG A 236 12.13 18.75 -1.64
C ARG A 236 11.74 17.41 -1.02
N LEU A 237 12.64 16.85 -0.21
CA LEU A 237 12.38 15.74 0.71
C LEU A 237 12.41 16.26 2.15
N ASP A 238 11.29 16.13 2.88
CA ASP A 238 11.20 16.41 4.31
C ASP A 238 10.93 15.12 5.09
N ILE A 239 11.86 14.74 5.98
CA ILE A 239 11.70 13.64 6.94
C ILE A 239 11.63 14.22 8.34
N ASN A 240 10.63 13.82 9.11
CA ASN A 240 10.50 14.14 10.53
C ASN A 240 10.07 12.89 11.28
N THR A 241 10.98 12.25 12.02
CA THR A 241 10.71 10.97 12.71
C THR A 241 9.97 11.18 14.03
N ARG A 242 10.05 12.40 14.58
CA ARG A 242 9.32 12.97 15.72
C ARG A 242 9.86 12.51 17.07
N ALA A 243 9.59 11.28 17.47
CA ALA A 243 10.00 10.77 18.77
C ALA A 243 10.17 9.26 18.71
N GLY A 244 11.14 8.73 19.45
CA GLY A 244 11.61 7.35 19.28
C GLY A 244 13.11 7.35 19.05
N ASP A 245 13.74 6.18 19.16
CA ASP A 245 15.12 6.02 18.70
C ASP A 245 15.04 5.61 17.23
N ASP A 246 15.13 6.58 16.33
CA ASP A 246 14.78 6.37 14.92
C ASP A 246 16.02 6.05 14.07
N LEU A 247 15.85 5.18 13.06
CA LEU A 247 16.88 4.87 12.08
C LEU A 247 16.39 5.23 10.69
N ILE A 248 17.09 6.18 10.05
CA ILE A 248 16.93 6.47 8.63
C ILE A 248 18.15 5.93 7.91
N ASP A 249 17.96 4.86 7.14
CA ASP A 249 19.02 4.19 6.40
C ASP A 249 18.87 4.46 4.88
N THR A 250 19.90 5.05 4.31
CA THR A 250 20.01 5.27 2.85
C THR A 250 21.16 4.50 2.21
N GLN A 251 21.90 3.69 2.97
CA GLN A 251 23.12 2.98 2.58
C GLN A 251 22.87 1.55 2.05
N ILE A 252 21.65 1.05 2.20
CA ILE A 252 21.34 -0.35 1.96
C ILE A 252 21.73 -0.84 0.56
N GLY A 253 22.49 -1.94 0.56
CA GLY A 253 22.87 -2.66 -0.66
C GLY A 253 23.89 -1.93 -1.54
N GLY A 254 24.59 -0.92 -1.02
CA GLY A 254 25.59 -0.15 -1.77
C GLY A 254 24.99 0.65 -2.93
N ALA A 255 23.69 0.85 -2.92
CA ALA A 255 22.98 1.57 -3.94
C ALA A 255 22.87 3.06 -3.60
N SER A 256 22.70 3.90 -4.62
CA SER A 256 22.55 5.34 -4.46
C SER A 256 21.10 5.78 -4.61
N SER A 257 20.68 6.73 -3.78
CA SER A 257 19.51 7.57 -4.05
C SER A 257 19.94 8.92 -4.65
N HIS A 258 19.07 9.52 -5.45
CA HIS A 258 19.29 10.81 -6.09
C HIS A 258 18.32 11.85 -5.51
N PHE A 259 18.88 12.87 -4.86
CA PHE A 259 18.14 13.98 -4.26
C PHE A 259 18.44 15.26 -5.02
N GLU A 260 17.53 15.64 -5.93
CA GLU A 260 17.72 16.81 -6.78
C GLU A 260 17.30 18.10 -6.06
N GLY A 261 16.26 18.01 -5.24
CA GLY A 261 15.81 19.10 -4.38
C GLY A 261 16.43 19.04 -2.97
N PRO A 262 16.09 20.03 -2.11
CA PRO A 262 16.63 20.09 -0.75
C PRO A 262 16.18 18.89 0.08
N VAL A 263 17.10 18.36 0.88
CA VAL A 263 16.80 17.30 1.84
C VAL A 263 16.80 17.90 3.24
N LYS A 264 15.70 17.72 3.96
CA LYS A 264 15.59 18.08 5.35
C LYS A 264 15.26 16.85 6.19
N VAL A 265 16.14 16.54 7.14
CA VAL A 265 15.93 15.47 8.12
C VAL A 265 15.84 16.10 9.51
N ASN A 266 14.85 15.68 10.28
CA ASN A 266 14.68 16.03 11.68
C ASN A 266 14.35 14.76 12.45
N GLY A 267 15.29 14.26 13.27
CA GLY A 267 15.04 13.10 14.13
C GLY A 267 13.94 13.42 15.13
N GLY A 268 14.27 14.25 16.11
CA GLY A 268 13.29 14.84 17.00
C GLY A 268 13.65 14.56 18.44
N ALA A 269 12.96 13.62 19.09
CA ALA A 269 13.21 13.27 20.48
C ALA A 269 13.52 11.78 20.63
N GLY A 270 14.74 11.46 21.04
CA GLY A 270 15.24 10.10 21.22
C GLY A 270 16.67 10.04 20.68
N ASP A 271 17.23 8.84 20.59
CA ASP A 271 18.55 8.64 20.00
C ASP A 271 18.39 8.28 18.51
N ASP A 272 18.48 9.29 17.65
CA ASP A 272 18.22 9.18 16.21
C ASP A 272 19.51 8.97 15.41
N THR A 273 19.44 8.08 14.43
CA THR A 273 20.53 7.75 13.51
C THR A 273 20.13 8.03 12.07
N TYR A 274 20.96 8.79 11.36
CA TYR A 274 20.92 8.92 9.91
C TYR A 274 22.15 8.24 9.31
N ASP A 275 21.94 7.10 8.66
CA ASP A 275 22.97 6.35 7.96
C ASP A 275 22.96 6.73 6.48
N GLN A 276 24.00 7.46 6.06
CA GLN A 276 24.08 8.02 4.72
C GLN A 276 24.97 7.14 3.83
N SER A 277 24.45 6.79 2.65
CA SER A 277 25.31 6.22 1.60
C SER A 277 26.29 7.26 1.08
N LEU A 278 27.57 6.91 1.01
CA LEU A 278 28.58 7.70 0.27
C LEU A 278 28.26 7.80 -1.24
N PHE A 279 27.38 6.94 -1.74
CA PHE A 279 26.98 6.94 -3.15
C PHE A 279 25.76 7.81 -3.43
N ASN A 280 25.09 8.34 -2.40
CA ASN A 280 23.96 9.26 -2.61
C ASN A 280 24.41 10.52 -3.35
N VAL A 281 23.55 10.99 -4.25
CA VAL A 281 23.79 12.20 -5.03
C VAL A 281 22.87 13.30 -4.54
N PHE A 282 23.43 14.36 -3.95
CA PHE A 282 22.69 15.55 -3.53
C PHE A 282 23.02 16.69 -4.49
N ALA A 283 22.06 17.09 -5.32
CA ALA A 283 22.25 18.20 -6.27
C ALA A 283 22.05 19.58 -5.60
N SER A 284 21.52 19.59 -4.37
CA SER A 284 21.25 20.80 -3.61
C SER A 284 21.66 20.64 -2.15
N THR A 285 21.43 21.66 -1.33
CA THR A 285 21.80 21.66 0.09
C THR A 285 21.01 20.64 0.87
N GLU A 286 21.72 19.80 1.62
CA GLU A 286 21.19 18.97 2.68
C GLU A 286 21.16 19.75 4.01
N THR A 287 20.11 19.55 4.80
CA THR A 287 20.00 20.14 6.13
C THR A 287 19.48 19.10 7.13
N ILE A 288 20.36 18.64 8.01
CA ILE A 288 20.07 17.64 9.02
C ILE A 288 20.03 18.33 10.39
N PHE A 289 18.98 18.09 11.16
CA PHE A 289 18.80 18.61 12.52
C PHE A 289 18.44 17.47 13.47
N SER A 290 18.85 17.60 14.74
CA SER A 290 18.45 16.68 15.82
C SER A 290 18.66 15.21 15.44
N ILE A 291 19.86 14.91 14.95
CA ILE A 291 20.36 13.55 14.70
C ILE A 291 21.61 13.41 15.56
N GLU A 292 21.61 12.42 16.44
CA GLU A 292 22.68 12.12 17.38
C GLU A 292 23.84 11.42 16.67
N THR A 293 23.52 10.52 15.75
CA THR A 293 24.51 9.73 15.01
C THR A 293 24.34 9.95 13.50
N LEU A 294 25.38 10.50 12.88
CA LEU A 294 25.51 10.61 11.43
C LEU A 294 26.64 9.68 10.98
N ASN A 295 26.29 8.61 10.26
CA ASN A 295 27.22 7.62 9.73
C ASN A 295 27.41 7.77 8.22
#